data_AF-A0A1H3P7T8-F1
#
_entry.id   AF-A0A1H3P7T8-F1
#
_cell.length_a   1.000
_cell.length_b   1.000
_cell.length_c   1.000
_cell.angle_alpha   90.00
_cell.angle_beta   90.00
_cell.angle_gamma   90.00
#
_symmetry.space_group_name_H-M   'P 1'
#
loop_
_entity.id
_entity.type
_entity.pdbx_description
1 polymer ?
#
loop_
_entity_poly.entity_id
_entity_poly.type
_entity_poly.pdbx_seq_one_letter_code
_entity_poly.pdbx_strand_id
1 'polypeptide(L)' 'MYSYPNLIPLPVNKVEEMAKRVKSLPFNRLYNAFHRVVKENANEAVERSAQRYISALEGKLFHT' A
#
# COMPACT_ATOMS: atom_id res chain seq x y z
N MET A 1 0.21 2.18 -5.38
CA MET A 1 -1.25 2.17 -5.50
C MET A 1 -1.58 3.12 -6.63
N TYR A 2 -2.20 2.63 -7.70
CA TYR A 2 -2.37 3.41 -8.91
C TYR A 2 -3.83 3.41 -9.31
N SER A 3 -4.27 4.46 -9.98
CA SER A 3 -5.54 4.40 -10.71
C SER A 3 -5.49 3.25 -11.72
N TYR A 4 -6.61 2.56 -11.88
CA TYR A 4 -6.79 1.55 -12.93
C TYR A 4 -7.89 2.03 -13.88
N PRO A 5 -7.72 1.95 -15.21
CA PRO A 5 -6.59 1.35 -15.93
C PRO A 5 -5.41 2.31 -16.21
N ASN A 6 -5.51 3.59 -15.82
CA ASN A 6 -4.57 4.63 -16.27
C ASN A 6 -3.18 4.59 -15.64
N LEU A 7 -2.98 3.80 -14.58
CA LEU A 7 -1.70 3.64 -13.86
C LEU A 7 -1.07 4.95 -13.37
N ILE A 8 -1.89 5.96 -13.07
CA ILE A 8 -1.45 7.24 -12.48
C ILE A 8 -1.33 7.08 -10.96
N PRO A 9 -0.25 7.56 -10.32
CA PRO A 9 -0.10 7.58 -8.88
C PRO A 9 -1.31 8.18 -8.16
N LEU A 10 -1.78 7.52 -7.09
CA LEU A 10 -2.80 8.12 -6.24
C LEU A 10 -2.17 9.22 -5.36
N PRO A 11 -2.91 10.31 -5.05
CA PRO A 11 -2.46 11.32 -4.11
C PRO A 11 -2.09 10.75 -2.72
N VAL A 12 -1.05 11.31 -2.09
CA VAL A 12 -0.53 10.86 -0.78
C VAL A 12 -1.64 10.79 0.27
N ASN A 13 -2.43 11.85 0.41
CA ASN A 13 -3.53 11.92 1.38
C ASN A 13 -4.56 10.79 1.20
N LYS A 14 -4.83 10.37 -0.04
CA LYS A 14 -5.74 9.25 -0.32
C LYS A 14 -5.14 7.91 0.06
N VAL A 15 -3.85 7.72 -0.18
CA VAL A 15 -3.14 6.50 0.25
C VAL A 15 -3.09 6.40 1.78
N GLU A 16 -2.87 7.51 2.48
CA GLU A 16 -2.93 7.56 3.95
C GLU A 16 -4.32 7.22 4.50
N GLU A 17 -5.37 7.79 3.92
CA GLU A 17 -6.76 7.50 4.29
C GLU A 17 -7.09 6.01 4.11
N MET A 18 -6.71 5.43 2.96
CA MET A 18 -6.89 4.00 2.68
C MET A 18 -6.12 3.14 3.70
N ALA A 19 -4.85 3.46 3.98
CA ALA A 19 -4.04 2.72 4.92
C ALA A 19 -4.64 2.74 6.35
N LYS A 20 -5.10 3.91 6.82
CA LYS A 20 -5.78 4.05 8.12
C LYS A 20 -7.04 3.21 8.20
N ARG A 21 -7.86 3.21 7.14
CA ARG A 21 -9.11 2.43 7.12
C ARG A 21 -8.83 0.93 7.11
N VAL A 22 -7.89 0.48 6.28
CA VAL A 22 -7.52 -0.95 6.17
C VAL A 22 -6.86 -1.46 7.46
N LYS A 23 -6.03 -0.64 8.12
CA LYS A 23 -5.37 -0.99 9.39
C LYS A 23 -6.34 -1.51 10.46
N SER A 24 -7.55 -0.95 10.52
CA SER A 24 -8.57 -1.35 11.50
C SER A 24 -9.21 -2.72 11.25
N LEU A 25 -9.03 -3.30 10.06
CA LEU A 25 -9.65 -4.58 9.70
C LEU A 25 -8.82 -5.76 10.23
N PRO A 26 -9.46 -6.77 10.84
CA PRO A 26 -8.76 -7.97 11.27
C PRO A 26 -8.51 -8.89 10.06
N PHE A 27 -7.27 -8.94 9.58
CA PHE A 27 -6.84 -9.90 8.55
C PHE A 27 -5.37 -10.24 8.71
N ASN A 28 -5.01 -11.48 8.38
CA ASN A 28 -3.62 -11.94 8.40
C ASN A 28 -3.17 -12.56 7.06
N ARG A 29 -4.03 -12.52 6.04
CA ARG A 29 -3.76 -13.06 4.69
C ARG A 29 -4.18 -12.07 3.63
N LEU A 30 -3.41 -11.99 2.54
CA LEU A 30 -3.72 -11.17 1.37
C LEU A 30 -3.55 -12.01 0.11
N TYR A 31 -4.56 -12.01 -0.75
CA TYR A 31 -4.56 -12.70 -2.03
C TYR A 31 -4.66 -11.66 -3.14
N ASN A 32 -3.78 -11.73 -4.14
CA ASN A 32 -3.87 -10.84 -5.30
C ASN A 32 -4.48 -11.57 -6.52
N ALA A 33 -4.87 -10.79 -7.53
CA ALA A 33 -5.40 -11.32 -8.78
C ALA A 33 -4.36 -12.03 -9.69
N PHE A 34 -3.09 -12.08 -9.28
CA PHE A 34 -1.96 -12.59 -10.06
C PHE A 34 -1.20 -13.70 -9.32
N HIS A 35 -1.92 -14.52 -8.55
CA HIS A 35 -1.41 -15.72 -7.85
C HIS A 35 -0.33 -15.51 -6.78
N ARG A 36 -0.08 -14.27 -6.33
CA ARG A 36 0.76 -14.01 -5.15
C ARG A 36 -0.09 -13.93 -3.89
N VAL A 37 0.46 -14.47 -2.81
CA VAL A 37 -0.20 -14.54 -1.50
C VAL A 37 0.76 -14.05 -0.43
N VAL A 38 0.29 -13.16 0.44
CA VAL A 38 0.92 -12.87 1.73
C VAL A 38 0.22 -13.76 2.74
N LYS A 39 0.93 -14.77 3.26
CA LYS A 39 0.36 -15.81 4.11
C LYS A 39 0.21 -15.39 5.58
N GLU A 40 1.05 -14.45 6.03
CA GLU A 40 1.14 -13.98 7.41
C GLU A 40 1.58 -12.50 7.43
N ASN A 41 1.25 -11.81 8.51
CA ASN A 41 1.51 -10.39 8.76
C ASN A 41 1.03 -9.51 7.60
N ALA A 42 -0.16 -9.83 7.07
CA ALA A 42 -0.69 -9.18 5.89
C ALA A 42 -1.06 -7.71 6.15
N ASN A 43 -1.56 -7.39 7.35
CA ASN A 43 -1.90 -6.04 7.73
C ASN A 43 -0.63 -5.16 7.75
N GLU A 44 0.42 -5.65 8.40
CA GLU A 44 1.72 -5.00 8.45
C GLU A 44 2.37 -4.88 7.07
N ALA A 45 2.17 -5.88 6.19
CA ALA A 45 2.64 -5.81 4.81
C ALA A 45 1.94 -4.69 4.01
N VAL A 46 0.64 -4.49 4.21
CA VAL A 46 -0.10 -3.36 3.63
C VAL A 46 0.42 -2.04 4.17
N GLU A 47 0.60 -1.91 5.49
CA GLU A 47 1.13 -0.69 6.12
C GLU A 47 2.51 -0.33 5.54
N ARG A 48 3.46 -1.28 5.52
CA ARG A 48 4.80 -1.06 4.94
C ARG A 48 4.73 -0.66 3.47
N SER A 49 3.79 -1.24 2.70
CA SER A 49 3.62 -0.89 1.29
C SER A 49 3.06 0.52 1.11
N ALA A 50 2.14 0.96 1.96
CA ALA A 50 1.61 2.32 1.93
C ALA A 50 2.69 3.34 2.30
N GLN A 51 3.44 3.10 3.39
CA GLN A 51 4.54 3.96 3.82
C GLN A 51 5.60 4.11 2.74
N ARG A 52 6.07 2.99 2.17
CA ARG A 52 7.05 3.01 1.07
C ARG A 52 6.55 3.81 -0.13
N TYR A 53 5.27 3.67 -0.48
CA TYR A 53 4.67 4.39 -1.59
C TYR A 53 4.63 5.91 -1.32
N ILE A 54 4.23 6.32 -0.11
CA ILE A 54 4.22 7.73 0.31
C ILE A 54 5.64 8.31 0.27
N SER A 55 6.61 7.63 0.91
CA SER A 55 8.01 8.08 0.90
C SER A 55 8.56 8.24 -0.52
N ALA A 56 8.14 7.39 -1.47
CA ALA A 56 8.56 7.50 -2.87
C ALA A 56 8.01 8.78 -3.52
N LEU A 57 6.73 9.09 -3.30
CA LEU A 57 6.10 10.30 -3.86
C LEU A 57 6.59 11.59 -3.21
N GLU A 58 6.98 11.54 -1.94
CA GLU A 58 7.55 12.68 -1.22
C GLU A 58 9.06 12.86 -1.47
N GLY A 59 9.69 12.00 -2.28
CA GLY A 59 11.13 12.07 -2.54
C GLY A 59 12.01 11.70 -1.34
N LYS A 60 11.46 11.01 -0.34
CA LYS A 60 12.15 10.61 0.90
C LYS A 60 12.63 9.16 0.89
N LEU A 61 12.19 8.37 -0.10
CA LEU A 61 12.52 6.94 -0.15
C LEU A 61 13.97 6.66 -0.54
N PHE A 62 14.55 7.51 -1.38
CA PHE A 62 15.90 7.33 -1.89
C PHE A 62 16.74 8.57 -1.54
N HIS A 63 17.99 8.35 -1.19
CA HIS A 63 19.02 9.38 -1.16
C HIS A 63 19.82 9.22 -2.44
N THR A 64 19.60 10.12 -3.39
CA THR A 64 20.33 10.18 -4.67
C THR A 64 21.28 11.35 -4.66
#